data_AF-A0A662IQY1-F1
#
_entry.id   AF-A0A662IQY1-F1
#
_cell.length_a   1.000
_cell.length_b   1.000
_cell.length_c   1.000
_cell.angle_alpha   90.00
_cell.angle_beta   90.00
_cell.angle_gamma   90.00
#
_symmetry.space_group_name_H-M   'P 1'
#
loop_
_entity.id
_entity.type
_entity.pdbx_description
1 polymer ?
#
loop_
_entity_poly.entity_id
_entity_poly.type
_entity_poly.pdbx_seq_one_letter_code
_entity_poly.pdbx_strand_id
1 'polypeptide(L)' 'MTALEILRSVLEANKEVSSAYLRNILVKHHGYTLSMAYKVIKEAELRGWIRLKVRNRRGVAVYVSTLYQGDKHAAHKG' A
#
# COMPACT_ATOMS: atom_id res chain seq x y z
N MET A 1 13.69 9.79 -2.76
CA MET A 1 12.53 8.89 -2.77
C MET A 1 11.38 9.58 -2.04
N THR A 2 10.26 9.81 -2.72
CA THR A 2 9.07 10.46 -2.15
C THR A 2 8.18 9.44 -1.41
N ALA A 3 7.28 9.91 -0.54
CA ALA A 3 6.32 9.04 0.14
C ALA A 3 5.43 8.24 -0.84
N LEU A 4 5.09 8.84 -1.99
CA LEU A 4 4.34 8.16 -3.04
C LEU A 4 5.18 7.09 -3.76
N GLU A 5 6.46 7.34 -4.01
CA GLU A 5 7.37 6.34 -4.59
C GLU A 5 7.58 5.15 -3.66
N ILE A 6 7.74 5.41 -2.36
CA ILE A 6 7.80 4.36 -1.33
C ILE A 6 6.52 3.54 -1.37
N LEU A 7 5.36 4.20 -1.33
CA LEU A 7 4.08 3.51 -1.33
C LEU A 7 3.88 2.68 -2.60
N ARG A 8 4.24 3.22 -3.77
CA ARG A 8 4.20 2.51 -5.04
C ARG A 8 5.02 1.22 -5.00
N SER A 9 6.28 1.30 -4.56
CA SER A 9 7.17 0.13 -4.45
C SER A 9 6.59 -0.95 -3.52
N VAL A 10 6.02 -0.54 -2.38
CA VAL A 10 5.35 -1.45 -1.45
C VAL A 10 4.16 -2.14 -2.12
N LEU A 11 3.36 -1.42 -2.90
CA LEU A 11 2.19 -1.95 -3.58
C LEU A 11 2.54 -2.86 -4.76
N GLU A 12 3.65 -2.62 -5.45
CA GLU A 12 4.16 -3.50 -6.50
C GLU A 12 4.61 -4.86 -5.92
N ALA A 13 5.13 -4.87 -4.69
CA ALA A 13 5.59 -6.08 -4.00
C ALA A 13 4.49 -6.83 -3.23
N ASN A 14 3.35 -6.20 -2.90
CA ASN A 14 2.34 -6.78 -2.01
C ASN A 14 0.94 -6.78 -2.65
N LYS A 15 0.37 -7.96 -2.84
CA LYS A 15 -1.00 -8.12 -3.36
C LYS A 15 -2.06 -7.54 -2.43
N GLU A 16 -1.85 -7.69 -1.12
CA GLU A 16 -2.75 -7.17 -0.08
C GLU A 16 -1.95 -6.44 1.00
N VAL A 17 -2.46 -5.29 1.42
CA VAL A 17 -1.81 -4.45 2.44
C VAL A 17 -2.85 -3.85 3.39
N SER A 18 -2.48 -3.66 4.65
CA SER A 18 -3.35 -2.96 5.61
C SER A 18 -3.00 -1.47 5.70
N SER A 19 -3.98 -0.62 6.03
CA SER A 19 -3.75 0.80 6.31
C SER A 19 -2.74 1.01 7.44
N ALA A 20 -2.74 0.11 8.43
CA ALA A 20 -1.77 0.12 9.52
C ALA A 20 -0.34 -0.16 9.03
N TYR A 21 -0.18 -1.14 8.12
CA TYR A 21 1.12 -1.48 7.52
C TYR A 21 1.65 -0.32 6.66
N LEU A 22 0.84 0.21 5.74
CA LEU A 22 1.23 1.34 4.88
C LEU A 22 1.64 2.57 5.71
N ARG A 23 0.88 2.89 6.76
CA ARG A 23 1.19 3.97 7.69
C ARG A 23 2.51 3.70 8.43
N ASN A 24 2.70 2.47 8.92
CA ASN A 24 3.91 2.13 9.67
C ASN A 24 5.16 2.26 8.80
N ILE A 25 5.12 1.86 7.52
CA ILE A 25 6.23 2.07 6.59
C ILE A 25 6.55 3.57 6.50
N LEU A 26 5.56 4.40 6.19
CA LEU A 26 5.78 5.84 6.00
C LEU A 26 6.29 6.52 7.28
N VAL A 27 5.70 6.19 8.43
CA VAL A 27 6.03 6.88 9.69
C VAL A 27 7.30 6.30 10.34
N LYS A 28 7.36 4.98 10.56
CA LYS A 28 8.43 4.35 11.33
C LYS A 28 9.70 4.12 10.53
N HIS A 29 9.58 3.78 9.25
CA HIS A 29 10.74 3.45 8.42
C HIS A 29 11.28 4.65 7.66
N HIS A 30 10.42 5.63 7.33
CA HIS A 30 10.80 6.79 6.53
C HIS A 30 10.58 8.14 7.23
N GLY A 31 10.15 8.16 8.49
CA GLY A 31 10.10 9.38 9.32
C GLY A 31 9.03 10.39 8.92
N TYR A 32 8.05 10.01 8.08
CA TYR A 32 6.97 10.92 7.70
C TYR A 32 6.00 11.14 8.86
N THR A 33 5.38 12.33 8.89
CA THR A 33 4.31 12.60 9.85
C THR A 33 3.10 11.73 9.57
N LEU A 34 2.33 11.46 10.63
CA LEU A 34 1.09 10.70 10.52
C LEU A 34 0.10 11.35 9.52
N SER A 35 0.01 12.68 9.52
CA SER A 35 -0.83 13.43 8.57
C SER A 35 -0.38 13.22 7.12
N MET A 36 0.93 13.25 6.86
CA MET A 36 1.47 12.97 5.54
C MET A 36 1.17 11.52 5.11
N ALA A 37 1.34 10.54 6.02
CA ALA A 37 1.04 9.15 5.72
C ALA A 37 -0.42 8.95 5.31
N TYR A 38 -1.37 9.59 6.01
CA TYR A 38 -2.78 9.54 5.61
C TYR A 38 -3.05 10.18 4.25
N LYS A 39 -2.46 11.35 3.97
CA LYS A 39 -2.60 12.02 2.66
C LYS A 39 -2.09 11.15 1.53
N VAL A 40 -0.93 10.51 1.71
CA VAL A 40 -0.29 9.66 0.69
C VAL A 40 -1.08 8.37 0.46
N ILE A 41 -1.58 7.73 1.51
CA ILE A 41 -2.47 6.57 1.38
C ILE A 41 -3.75 6.98 0.64
N LYS A 42 -4.34 8.13 0.97
CA LYS A 42 -5.54 8.63 0.30
C LYS A 42 -5.29 8.94 -1.17
N GLU A 43 -4.14 9.52 -1.48
CA GLU A 43 -3.71 9.78 -2.85
C GLU A 43 -3.56 8.48 -3.64
N ALA A 44 -3.02 7.40 -3.04
CA ALA A 44 -2.97 6.09 -3.69
C ALA A 44 -4.36 5.47 -3.94
N GLU A 45 -5.34 5.71 -3.05
CA GLU A 45 -6.74 5.35 -3.33
C GLU A 45 -7.30 6.13 -4.53
N LEU A 46 -7.08 7.45 -4.58
CA LEU A 46 -7.57 8.32 -5.66
C LEU A 46 -6.95 7.96 -7.01
N ARG A 47 -5.66 7.59 -7.02
CA ARG A 47 -4.95 7.10 -8.21
C ARG A 47 -5.35 5.68 -8.62
N GLY A 48 -6.18 5.00 -7.83
CA GLY A 48 -6.61 3.63 -8.10
C GLY A 48 -5.52 2.58 -7.90
N TRP A 49 -4.44 2.91 -7.17
CA TRP A 49 -3.34 1.96 -6.87
C TRP A 49 -3.75 0.91 -5.82
N ILE A 50 -4.73 1.26 -4.99
CA ILE A 50 -5.32 0.39 -3.99
C ILE A 50 -6.84 0.45 -4.03
N ARG A 51 -7.49 -0.68 -3.73
CA ARG A 51 -8.93 -0.79 -3.57
C ARG A 51 -9.27 -1.39 -2.21
N LEU A 52 -10.23 -0.80 -1.51
CA LEU A 52 -10.67 -1.31 -0.21
C LEU A 52 -11.27 -2.71 -0.38
N LYS A 53 -10.72 -3.69 0.35
CA LYS A 53 -11.24 -5.06 0.41
C LYS A 53 -12.18 -5.24 1.59
N VAL A 54 -11.70 -4.87 2.78
CA VAL A 54 -12.46 -5.00 4.03
C VAL A 54 -11.95 -4.00 5.05
N ARG A 55 -12.80 -3.61 6.00
CA ARG A 55 -12.41 -2.83 7.17
C ARG A 55 -12.83 -3.59 8.42
N ASN A 56 -11.90 -3.79 9.36
CA ASN A 56 -12.21 -4.47 10.61
C ASN A 56 -12.88 -3.53 11.63
N ARG A 57 -13.38 -4.10 12.74
CA ARG A 57 -14.04 -3.34 13.83
C ARG A 57 -13.14 -2.30 14.50
N ARG A 58 -11.82 -2.40 14.35
CA ARG A 58 -10.84 -1.43 14.87
C ARG A 58 -10.53 -0.31 13.86
N GLY A 59 -11.25 -0.24 12.74
CA GLY A 59 -11.04 0.77 11.70
C GLY A 59 -9.82 0.53 10.81
N VAL A 60 -9.13 -0.60 10.94
CA VAL A 60 -8.02 -0.96 10.04
C VAL A 60 -8.60 -1.46 8.72
N ALA A 61 -8.27 -0.77 7.64
CA ALA A 61 -8.65 -1.14 6.28
C ALA A 61 -7.60 -2.09 5.71
N VAL A 62 -8.05 -3.12 5.00
CA VAL A 62 -7.23 -3.98 4.15
C VAL A 62 -7.56 -3.61 2.71
N TYR A 63 -6.52 -3.42 1.92
CA TYR A 63 -6.59 -3.05 0.52
C TYR A 63 -5.98 -4.14 -0.35
N VAL A 64 -6.53 -4.29 -1.56
CA VAL A 64 -5.89 -5.00 -2.66
C VAL A 64 -5.10 -3.99 -3.48
N SER A 65 -3.84 -4.31 -3.78
CA SER A 65 -2.99 -3.54 -4.68
C SER A 65 -3.34 -3.85 -6.13
N THR A 66 -3.58 -2.82 -6.94
CA THR A 66 -3.73 -2.95 -8.40
C THR A 66 -2.39 -2.91 -9.13
N LEU A 67 -1.32 -2.54 -8.42
CA LEU A 67 0.04 -2.45 -8.94
C LEU A 67 0.85 -3.73 -8.73
N TYR A 68 0.30 -4.71 -8.01
CA TYR A 68 1.01 -5.94 -7.65
C TYR A 68 1.57 -6.66 -8.89
N GLN A 69 2.87 -6.92 -8.88
CA GLN A 69 3.58 -7.55 -10.01
C GLN A 69 4.07 -8.98 -9.69
N GLY A 70 3.88 -9.46 -8.46
CA GLY A 70 4.48 -10.71 -7.96
C GLY A 70 3.98 -11.99 -8.63
N ASP A 71 2.87 -11.97 -9.37
CA ASP A 71 2.41 -13.14 -10.15
C ASP A 71 3.18 -13.30 -11.49
N LYS A 72 4.01 -12.33 -11.91
CA LYS A 72 4.81 -12.43 -13.15
C LYS A 72 5.97 -13.45 -13.08
N HIS A 73 6.25 -14.05 -11.92
CA HIS A 73 7.27 -15.09 -11.77
C HIS A 73 6.71 -16.52 -11.64
N ALA A 74 5.39 -16.70 -11.58
CA ALA A 74 4.77 -18.03 -11.46
C ALA A 74 4.41 -18.68 -12.81
N ALA A 75 4.41 -17.92 -13.92
CA ALA A 75 3.99 -18.41 -15.23
C ALA A 75 5.13 -18.93 -16.14
N HIS A 76 6.38 -18.98 -15.66
CA HIS A 76 7.54 -19.48 -16.41
C HIS A 76 8.20 -20.71 -15.77
N LYS A 77 7.38 -21.67 -15.34
CA LYS A 77 7.81 -23.06 -15.15
C LYS A 77 6.82 -23.99 -15.87
N GLY A 78 6.87 -23.94 -17.19
CA GLY A 78 6.42 -25.03 -18.06
C GLY A 78 7.52 -26.08 -18.19
#